data_AF-A0A9P8K1V0-F1
#
_entry.id   AF-A0A9P8K1V0-F1
#
_cell.length_a   1.000
_cell.length_b   1.000
_cell.length_c   1.000
_cell.angle_alpha   90.00
_cell.angle_beta   90.00
_cell.angle_gamma   90.00
#
_symmetry.space_group_name_H-M   'P 1'
#
loop_
_entity.id
_entity.type
_entity.pdbx_description
1 polymer ?
#
loop_
_entity_poly.entity_id
_entity_poly.type
_entity_poly.pdbx_seq_one_letter_code
_entity_poly.pdbx_strand_id
1 'polypeptide(L)'
;MEEGAIPEADSEISGIGAILAFLLSAYITFAIVLVSYLLGSIDASLLRPVDFYVHRLPSQRRTSPSWHKALQQCVLLFSDQQIVTGIAICIAGFIGLHGRISVYHFQTVIMLAWMSSSVHLSALTMLGDYFRKRPAVLGWRIVGMLVLLVLLLVALVPTASNLWALWWGPDQETHDVRTSWAIPARCFFFKTWGQGVNPDAPLAYLILITSYIWKIGALFKSSRNIFHRRVRGPTEYLLELILHNEALKASRRRAKRYSLSWKYYAAMTVYLISLAIFEFAASFAASLWLSYLGLVYGTIQIVIPRQQNAWWNNKENEWTFGQIVPLVLLIQPLGAILENYRGRKHKKNADRASLDSEDEEESYELGSTSHSAMLPHRNTLDEPQPTFSAMFATLEVLRPSQRSVETLEHQIPFYRSTLFATIIVWMQVSVAVISSVVFWIDADSIGYITSHNYYFVLIGVGSCLGAMILWTLASIPFSRVFK
;
A
#
# COMPACT_ATOMS: atom_id res chain seq x y z
N MET A 1 29.93 26.49 -0.52
CA MET A 1 28.50 26.18 -0.32
C MET A 1 27.67 27.45 -0.32
N GLU A 2 28.17 28.54 0.29
CA GLU A 2 27.51 29.86 0.27
C GLU A 2 27.29 30.42 -1.14
N GLU A 3 28.12 30.04 -2.13
CA GLU A 3 27.99 30.50 -3.52
C GLU A 3 27.40 29.47 -4.49
N GLY A 4 26.89 28.30 -4.04
CA GLY A 4 26.38 27.25 -4.94
C GLY A 4 27.46 26.57 -5.82
N ALA A 5 27.05 25.81 -6.83
CA ALA A 5 27.94 25.18 -7.82
C ALA A 5 27.38 25.30 -9.25
N ILE A 6 28.23 25.15 -10.26
CA ILE A 6 27.82 25.21 -11.66
C ILE A 6 27.14 23.88 -12.04
N PRO A 7 25.94 23.92 -12.64
CA PRO A 7 25.20 22.74 -13.07
C PRO A 7 25.88 22.03 -14.25
N GLU A 8 25.92 20.71 -14.19
CA GLU A 8 26.34 19.82 -15.29
C GLU A 8 25.20 18.82 -15.54
N ALA A 9 24.80 18.61 -16.80
CA ALA A 9 23.68 17.72 -17.15
C ALA A 9 24.13 16.25 -17.21
N ASP A 10 23.30 15.33 -16.70
CA ASP A 10 23.53 13.88 -16.78
C ASP A 10 22.31 13.16 -17.36
N SER A 11 22.31 13.03 -18.69
CA SER A 11 21.22 12.38 -19.43
C SER A 11 21.04 10.89 -19.13
N GLU A 12 21.99 10.20 -18.49
CA GLU A 12 21.79 8.79 -18.15
C GLU A 12 20.94 8.62 -16.89
N ILE A 13 21.07 9.55 -15.94
CA ILE A 13 20.38 9.50 -14.64
C ILE A 13 19.08 10.29 -14.66
N SER A 14 19.14 11.58 -15.01
CA SER A 14 17.96 12.48 -15.06
C SER A 14 17.31 12.52 -16.44
N GLY A 15 17.75 11.64 -17.35
CA GLY A 15 17.18 11.51 -18.69
C GLY A 15 15.68 11.26 -18.70
N ILE A 16 14.97 11.91 -19.63
CA ILE A 16 13.50 11.79 -19.71
C ILE A 16 13.04 10.34 -19.91
N GLY A 17 13.74 9.56 -20.72
CA GLY A 17 13.38 8.16 -20.95
C GLY A 17 13.61 7.26 -19.73
N ALA A 18 14.68 7.51 -18.96
CA ALA A 18 14.94 6.79 -17.72
C ALA A 18 13.83 7.07 -16.68
N ILE A 19 13.49 8.35 -16.47
CA ILE A 19 12.40 8.76 -15.58
C ILE A 19 11.07 8.14 -16.01
N LEU A 20 10.73 8.24 -17.30
CA LEU A 20 9.49 7.66 -17.84
C LEU A 20 9.42 6.15 -17.64
N ALA A 21 10.52 5.42 -17.80
CA ALA A 21 10.50 3.97 -17.65
C ALA A 21 10.13 3.52 -16.23
N PHE A 22 10.65 4.19 -15.20
CA PHE A 22 10.30 3.93 -13.81
C PHE A 22 8.88 4.37 -13.49
N LEU A 23 8.50 5.59 -13.88
CA LEU A 23 7.15 6.11 -13.63
C LEU A 23 6.08 5.26 -14.30
N LEU A 24 6.22 4.94 -15.59
CA LEU A 24 5.26 4.11 -16.32
C LEU A 24 5.14 2.73 -15.70
N SER A 25 6.26 2.07 -15.36
CA SER A 25 6.21 0.78 -14.66
C SER A 25 5.43 0.85 -13.35
N ALA A 26 5.67 1.90 -12.55
CA ALA A 26 5.07 2.07 -11.24
C ALA A 26 3.57 2.40 -11.32
N TYR A 27 3.18 3.34 -12.19
CA TYR A 27 1.79 3.70 -12.43
C TYR A 27 0.99 2.59 -13.10
N ILE A 28 1.54 1.90 -14.10
CA ILE A 28 0.87 0.75 -14.74
C ILE A 28 0.68 -0.38 -13.73
N THR A 29 1.70 -0.69 -12.92
CA THR A 29 1.59 -1.71 -11.87
C THR A 29 0.49 -1.34 -10.88
N PHE A 30 0.48 -0.12 -10.37
CA PHE A 30 -0.57 0.33 -9.45
C PHE A 30 -1.96 0.30 -10.10
N ALA A 31 -2.10 0.76 -11.34
CA ALA A 31 -3.36 0.72 -12.07
C ALA A 31 -3.88 -0.71 -12.22
N ILE A 32 -3.01 -1.67 -12.56
CA ILE A 32 -3.37 -3.10 -12.63
C ILE A 32 -3.85 -3.62 -11.28
N VAL A 33 -3.14 -3.30 -10.19
CA VAL A 33 -3.50 -3.75 -8.84
C VAL A 33 -4.84 -3.13 -8.39
N LEU A 34 -5.04 -1.84 -8.65
CA LEU A 34 -6.28 -1.12 -8.34
C LEU A 34 -7.47 -1.66 -9.13
N VAL A 35 -7.34 -1.81 -10.46
CA VAL A 35 -8.39 -2.36 -11.31
C VAL A 35 -8.71 -3.81 -10.91
N SER A 36 -7.69 -4.62 -10.59
CA SER A 36 -7.88 -5.98 -10.11
C SER A 36 -8.65 -6.03 -8.80
N TYR A 37 -8.42 -5.08 -7.89
CA TYR A 37 -9.18 -4.92 -6.66
C TYR A 37 -10.64 -4.54 -6.93
N LEU A 38 -10.87 -3.49 -7.72
CA LEU A 38 -12.23 -3.00 -8.04
C LEU A 38 -13.09 -4.03 -8.79
N LEU A 39 -12.47 -4.86 -9.63
CA LEU A 39 -13.15 -5.92 -10.38
C LEU A 39 -13.29 -7.26 -9.63
N GLY A 40 -12.82 -7.34 -8.38
CA GLY A 40 -12.83 -8.58 -7.58
C GLY A 40 -11.97 -9.69 -8.18
N SER A 41 -10.88 -9.33 -8.87
CA SER A 41 -9.93 -10.30 -9.44
C SER A 41 -8.89 -10.78 -8.43
N ILE A 42 -8.71 -10.08 -7.30
CA ILE A 42 -7.77 -10.45 -6.24
C ILE A 42 -8.18 -11.77 -5.57
N ASP A 43 -7.20 -12.59 -5.21
CA ASP A 43 -7.44 -13.85 -4.51
C ASP A 43 -8.02 -13.59 -3.11
N ALA A 44 -9.10 -14.30 -2.75
CA ALA A 44 -9.84 -14.07 -1.50
C ALA A 44 -8.99 -14.26 -0.23
N SER A 45 -7.90 -15.02 -0.31
CA SER A 45 -6.95 -15.23 0.80
C SER A 45 -6.16 -13.97 1.19
N LEU A 46 -6.13 -12.97 0.29
CA LEU A 46 -5.45 -11.69 0.46
C LEU A 46 -6.41 -10.58 0.93
N LEU A 47 -7.71 -10.86 0.94
CA LEU A 47 -8.76 -9.92 1.31
C LEU A 47 -9.20 -10.14 2.75
N ARG A 48 -9.65 -9.07 3.40
CA ARG A 48 -10.23 -9.08 4.75
C ARG A 48 -11.74 -8.89 4.69
N PRO A 49 -12.50 -9.26 5.74
CA PRO A 49 -13.94 -9.01 5.78
C PRO A 49 -14.32 -7.55 5.55
N VAL A 50 -13.51 -6.59 6.00
CA VAL A 50 -13.73 -5.16 5.76
C VAL A 50 -13.76 -4.81 4.26
N ASP A 51 -12.99 -5.52 3.43
CA ASP A 51 -12.99 -5.33 1.97
C ASP A 51 -14.34 -5.70 1.33
N PHE A 52 -15.00 -6.73 1.86
CA PHE A 52 -16.31 -7.16 1.36
C PHE A 52 -17.47 -6.36 1.96
N TYR A 53 -17.50 -6.21 3.29
CA TYR A 53 -18.65 -5.63 3.98
C TYR A 53 -18.68 -4.11 3.93
N VAL A 54 -17.51 -3.45 4.03
CA VAL A 54 -17.42 -1.99 4.06
C VAL A 54 -17.05 -1.43 2.69
N HIS A 55 -16.01 -1.94 2.05
CA HIS A 55 -15.62 -1.49 0.70
C HIS A 55 -16.50 -2.05 -0.41
N ARG A 56 -17.44 -2.96 -0.09
CA ARG A 56 -18.46 -3.51 -1.02
C ARG A 56 -17.86 -4.14 -2.27
N LEU A 57 -16.72 -4.82 -2.12
CA LEU A 57 -16.14 -5.55 -3.25
C LEU A 57 -17.06 -6.68 -3.70
N PRO A 58 -17.09 -6.98 -5.02
CA PRO A 58 -17.86 -8.11 -5.51
C PRO A 58 -17.29 -9.41 -4.95
N SER A 59 -18.15 -10.23 -4.35
CA SER A 59 -17.79 -11.54 -3.79
C SER A 59 -17.43 -12.57 -4.86
N GLN A 60 -17.92 -12.38 -6.09
CA GLN A 60 -17.60 -13.20 -7.25
C GLN A 60 -16.70 -12.44 -8.22
N ARG A 61 -15.67 -13.13 -8.72
CA ARG A 61 -14.73 -12.59 -9.69
C ARG A 61 -15.48 -12.19 -10.98
N ARG A 62 -15.49 -10.90 -11.31
CA ARG A 62 -16.10 -10.37 -12.54
C ARG A 62 -15.23 -10.56 -13.79
N THR A 63 -14.00 -11.04 -13.62
CA THR A 63 -13.01 -11.21 -14.68
C THR A 63 -12.78 -12.68 -15.01
N SER A 64 -12.52 -12.99 -16.28
CA SER A 64 -12.19 -14.37 -16.67
C SER A 64 -10.85 -14.82 -16.05
N PRO A 65 -10.65 -16.11 -15.76
CA PRO A 65 -9.39 -16.63 -15.21
C PRO A 65 -8.15 -16.30 -16.05
N SER A 66 -8.27 -16.21 -17.37
CA SER A 66 -7.16 -15.84 -18.27
C SER A 66 -6.68 -14.41 -18.06
N TRP A 67 -7.61 -13.46 -17.88
CA TRP A 67 -7.29 -12.06 -17.60
C TRP A 67 -6.57 -11.92 -16.25
N HIS A 68 -7.05 -12.62 -15.23
CA HIS A 68 -6.38 -12.66 -13.93
C HIS A 68 -4.92 -13.12 -14.05
N LYS A 69 -4.67 -14.23 -14.76
CA LYS A 69 -3.31 -14.74 -15.00
C LYS A 69 -2.44 -13.75 -15.77
N ALA A 70 -2.99 -13.12 -16.82
CA ALA A 70 -2.27 -12.13 -17.62
C ALA A 70 -1.85 -10.91 -16.78
N LEU A 71 -2.76 -10.37 -15.96
CA LEU A 71 -2.46 -9.24 -15.07
C LEU A 71 -1.42 -9.61 -14.00
N GLN A 72 -1.51 -10.82 -13.44
CA GLN A 72 -0.48 -11.33 -12.53
C GLN A 72 0.90 -11.42 -13.20
N GLN A 73 0.97 -11.94 -14.42
CA GLN A 73 2.21 -12.01 -15.18
C GLN A 73 2.77 -10.63 -15.53
N CYS A 74 1.91 -9.66 -15.86
CA CYS A 74 2.36 -8.28 -16.12
C CYS A 74 3.02 -7.67 -14.90
N VAL A 75 2.36 -7.73 -13.75
CA VAL A 75 2.91 -7.18 -12.49
C VAL A 75 4.16 -7.94 -12.06
N LEU A 76 4.24 -9.25 -12.33
CA LEU A 76 5.43 -10.06 -12.12
C LEU A 76 6.60 -9.52 -12.94
N LEU A 77 6.41 -9.29 -14.24
CA LEU A 77 7.45 -8.80 -15.15
C LEU A 77 7.89 -7.36 -14.81
N PHE A 78 6.95 -6.45 -14.58
CA PHE A 78 7.30 -5.08 -14.15
C PHE A 78 8.10 -5.09 -12.85
N SER A 79 7.70 -5.93 -11.89
CA SER A 79 8.42 -6.07 -10.64
C SER A 79 9.82 -6.68 -10.84
N ASP A 80 10.02 -7.67 -11.73
CA ASP A 80 11.38 -8.18 -12.00
C ASP A 80 12.29 -7.14 -12.65
N GLN A 81 11.78 -6.43 -13.66
CA GLN A 81 12.53 -5.35 -14.32
C GLN A 81 12.94 -4.29 -13.30
N GLN A 82 12.01 -3.87 -12.44
CA GLN A 82 12.25 -2.82 -11.45
C GLN A 82 13.26 -3.23 -10.37
N ILE A 83 13.41 -4.52 -10.02
CA ILE A 83 14.46 -4.97 -9.08
C ILE A 83 15.81 -4.66 -9.71
N VAL A 84 16.01 -5.08 -10.96
CA VAL A 84 17.29 -4.94 -11.66
C VAL A 84 17.59 -3.46 -11.95
N THR A 85 16.64 -2.73 -12.53
CA THR A 85 16.85 -1.32 -12.86
C THR A 85 16.98 -0.45 -11.62
N GLY A 86 16.21 -0.73 -10.56
CA GLY A 86 16.30 -0.04 -9.27
C GLY A 86 17.66 -0.22 -8.59
N ILE A 87 18.21 -1.43 -8.59
CA ILE A 87 19.55 -1.68 -8.07
C ILE A 87 20.61 -0.99 -8.95
N ALA A 88 20.47 -1.09 -10.26
CA ALA A 88 21.40 -0.47 -11.20
C ALA A 88 21.47 1.05 -11.06
N ILE A 89 20.32 1.74 -10.93
CA ILE A 89 20.30 3.20 -10.77
C ILE A 89 20.91 3.64 -9.44
N CYS A 90 20.69 2.88 -8.35
CA CYS A 90 21.37 3.11 -7.08
C CYS A 90 22.89 2.96 -7.23
N ILE A 91 23.36 1.87 -7.84
CA ILE A 91 24.80 1.64 -8.07
C ILE A 91 25.41 2.75 -8.91
N ALA A 92 24.75 3.16 -10.00
CA ALA A 92 25.20 4.27 -10.84
C ALA A 92 25.30 5.58 -10.04
N GLY A 93 24.29 5.88 -9.21
CA GLY A 93 24.31 7.03 -8.31
C GLY A 93 25.46 7.00 -7.31
N PHE A 94 25.73 5.85 -6.68
CA PHE A 94 26.84 5.68 -5.74
C PHE A 94 28.21 5.79 -6.42
N ILE A 95 28.39 5.22 -7.61
CA ILE A 95 29.60 5.41 -8.41
C ILE A 95 29.78 6.90 -8.76
N GLY A 96 28.69 7.58 -9.12
CA GLY A 96 28.66 9.01 -9.41
C GLY A 96 29.10 9.90 -8.25
N LEU A 97 29.01 9.44 -7.00
CA LEU A 97 29.50 10.19 -5.82
C LEU A 97 31.02 10.36 -5.81
N HIS A 98 31.77 9.43 -6.41
CA HIS A 98 33.21 9.58 -6.60
C HIS A 98 33.53 10.62 -7.69
N GLY A 99 32.60 10.82 -8.62
CA GLY A 99 32.61 11.90 -9.62
C GLY A 99 31.98 13.19 -9.09
N ARG A 100 31.28 13.91 -9.98
CA ARG A 100 30.59 15.18 -9.71
C ARG A 100 29.06 15.05 -9.76
N ILE A 101 28.48 13.92 -9.35
CA ILE A 101 27.01 13.82 -9.30
C ILE A 101 26.45 14.87 -8.35
N SER A 102 25.50 15.67 -8.85
CA SER A 102 24.92 16.77 -8.09
C SER A 102 23.81 16.29 -7.15
N VAL A 103 23.39 17.15 -6.21
CA VAL A 103 22.21 16.92 -5.35
C VAL A 103 20.97 16.61 -6.21
N TYR A 104 20.75 17.34 -7.31
CA TYR A 104 19.62 17.10 -8.22
C TYR A 104 19.62 15.68 -8.81
N HIS A 105 20.74 15.25 -9.38
CA HIS A 105 20.84 13.93 -9.99
C HIS A 105 20.73 12.83 -8.94
N PHE A 106 21.35 13.01 -7.78
CA PHE A 106 21.28 12.03 -6.71
C PHE A 106 19.87 11.96 -6.07
N GLN A 107 19.16 13.09 -5.95
CA GLN A 107 17.74 13.13 -5.57
C GLN A 107 16.88 12.33 -6.56
N THR A 108 17.16 12.47 -7.87
CA THR A 108 16.48 11.68 -8.91
C THR A 108 16.75 10.18 -8.71
N VAL A 109 17.99 9.77 -8.45
CA VAL A 109 18.34 8.37 -8.13
C VAL A 109 17.53 7.84 -6.94
N ILE A 110 17.46 8.60 -5.83
CA ILE A 110 16.69 8.23 -4.64
C ILE A 110 15.23 7.99 -5.01
N MET A 111 14.62 8.90 -5.77
CA MET A 111 13.20 8.81 -6.11
C MET A 111 12.89 7.72 -7.16
N LEU A 112 13.79 7.44 -8.11
CA LEU A 112 13.63 6.31 -9.03
C LEU A 112 13.73 4.97 -8.26
N ALA A 113 14.64 4.86 -7.31
CA ALA A 113 14.72 3.70 -6.43
C ALA A 113 13.48 3.56 -5.52
N TRP A 114 12.92 4.68 -5.04
CA TRP A 114 11.65 4.71 -4.32
C TRP A 114 10.46 4.24 -5.18
N MET A 115 10.43 4.62 -6.46
CA MET A 115 9.43 4.13 -7.42
C MET A 115 9.54 2.62 -7.65
N SER A 116 10.76 2.12 -7.82
CA SER A 116 11.04 0.69 -7.93
C SER A 116 10.57 -0.07 -6.67
N SER A 117 10.90 0.45 -5.49
CA SER A 117 10.42 -0.08 -4.21
C SER A 117 8.89 -0.17 -4.14
N SER A 118 8.19 0.88 -4.57
CA SER A 118 6.73 0.95 -4.60
C SER A 118 6.10 -0.09 -5.54
N VAL A 119 6.73 -0.38 -6.68
CA VAL A 119 6.34 -1.47 -7.59
C VAL A 119 6.39 -2.81 -6.87
N HIS A 120 7.48 -3.08 -6.13
CA HIS A 120 7.64 -4.35 -5.43
C HIS A 120 6.62 -4.55 -4.30
N LEU A 121 6.36 -3.51 -3.50
CA LEU A 121 5.36 -3.57 -2.44
C LEU A 121 3.95 -3.80 -3.00
N SER A 122 3.63 -3.19 -4.15
CA SER A 122 2.37 -3.40 -4.88
C SER A 122 2.28 -4.82 -5.44
N ALA A 123 3.35 -5.31 -6.05
CA ALA A 123 3.43 -6.66 -6.58
C ALA A 123 3.26 -7.71 -5.48
N LEU A 124 3.90 -7.52 -4.31
CA LEU A 124 3.76 -8.42 -3.16
C LEU A 124 2.33 -8.47 -2.62
N THR A 125 1.63 -7.34 -2.66
CA THR A 125 0.23 -7.24 -2.22
C THR A 125 -0.70 -8.08 -3.11
N MET A 126 -0.53 -8.03 -4.43
CA MET A 126 -1.39 -8.76 -5.37
C MET A 126 -0.96 -10.22 -5.60
N LEU A 127 0.34 -10.50 -5.60
CA LEU A 127 0.91 -11.80 -5.95
C LEU A 127 1.20 -12.70 -4.74
N GLY A 128 0.73 -12.33 -3.54
CA GLY A 128 1.03 -13.06 -2.31
C GLY A 128 0.70 -14.56 -2.40
N ASP A 129 -0.43 -14.92 -3.00
CA ASP A 129 -0.84 -16.32 -3.20
C ASP A 129 0.02 -17.06 -4.22
N TYR A 130 0.37 -16.37 -5.31
CA TYR A 130 1.26 -16.90 -6.34
C TYR A 130 2.65 -17.23 -5.75
N PHE A 131 3.19 -16.34 -4.92
CA PHE A 131 4.49 -16.51 -4.27
C PHE A 131 4.49 -17.59 -3.19
N ARG A 132 3.40 -17.75 -2.43
CA ARG A 132 3.27 -18.85 -1.46
C ARG A 132 3.41 -20.23 -2.10
N LYS A 133 2.97 -20.38 -3.36
CA LYS A 133 3.10 -21.62 -4.13
C LYS A 133 4.47 -21.80 -4.80
N ARG A 134 5.29 -20.74 -4.87
CA ARG A 134 6.58 -20.71 -5.57
C ARG A 134 7.66 -20.05 -4.71
N PRO A 135 8.11 -20.71 -3.63
CA PRO A 135 8.99 -20.11 -2.63
C PRO A 135 10.36 -19.70 -3.20
N ALA A 136 10.88 -20.39 -4.21
CA ALA A 136 12.14 -20.01 -4.85
C ALA A 136 12.05 -18.65 -5.58
N VAL A 137 10.97 -18.44 -6.35
CA VAL A 137 10.71 -17.16 -7.04
C VAL A 137 10.52 -16.03 -6.03
N LEU A 138 9.82 -16.33 -4.93
CA LEU A 138 9.67 -15.39 -3.83
C LEU A 138 11.02 -15.06 -3.17
N GLY A 139 11.85 -16.06 -2.88
CA GLY A 139 13.13 -15.90 -2.21
C GLY A 139 14.08 -14.97 -2.97
N TRP A 140 14.28 -15.21 -4.26
CA TRP A 140 15.08 -14.34 -5.13
C TRP A 140 14.59 -12.88 -5.08
N ARG A 141 13.28 -12.67 -5.17
CA ARG A 141 12.68 -11.33 -5.13
C ARG A 141 12.85 -10.66 -3.78
N ILE A 142 12.65 -11.37 -2.68
CA ILE A 142 12.88 -10.83 -1.34
C ILE A 142 14.34 -10.40 -1.20
N VAL A 143 15.30 -11.21 -1.67
CA VAL A 143 16.72 -10.83 -1.66
C VAL A 143 16.95 -9.55 -2.46
N GLY A 144 16.46 -9.47 -3.71
CA GLY A 144 16.59 -8.26 -4.53
C GLY A 144 15.92 -7.03 -3.90
N MET A 145 14.73 -7.18 -3.36
CA MET A 145 13.99 -6.13 -2.64
C MET A 145 14.74 -5.65 -1.39
N LEU A 146 15.39 -6.56 -0.64
CA LEU A 146 16.19 -6.22 0.54
C LEU A 146 17.48 -5.50 0.15
N VAL A 147 18.15 -5.93 -0.93
CA VAL A 147 19.32 -5.21 -1.47
C VAL A 147 18.93 -3.80 -1.88
N LEU A 148 17.84 -3.64 -2.65
CA LEU A 148 17.33 -2.33 -3.04
C LEU A 148 16.97 -1.47 -1.81
N LEU A 149 16.32 -2.06 -0.80
CA LEU A 149 15.98 -1.36 0.43
C LEU A 149 17.23 -0.83 1.14
N VAL A 150 18.28 -1.66 1.28
CA VAL A 150 19.54 -1.23 1.91
C VAL A 150 20.19 -0.10 1.10
N LEU A 151 20.26 -0.23 -0.22
CA LEU A 151 20.80 0.81 -1.10
C LEU A 151 20.00 2.12 -0.96
N LEU A 152 18.68 2.05 -0.93
CA LEU A 152 17.81 3.21 -0.77
C LEU A 152 17.96 3.86 0.62
N LEU A 153 18.06 3.07 1.70
CA LEU A 153 18.28 3.59 3.05
C LEU A 153 19.64 4.33 3.17
N VAL A 154 20.68 3.80 2.52
CA VAL A 154 21.98 4.47 2.45
C VAL A 154 21.92 5.72 1.56
N ALA A 155 21.17 5.68 0.46
CA ALA A 155 20.98 6.83 -0.42
C ALA A 155 20.18 7.97 0.25
N LEU A 156 19.36 7.68 1.27
CA LEU A 156 18.65 8.68 2.06
C LEU A 156 19.55 9.43 3.07
N VAL A 157 20.77 8.93 3.38
CA VAL A 157 21.65 9.56 4.38
C VAL A 157 21.89 11.05 4.15
N PRO A 158 22.25 11.51 2.93
CA PRO A 158 22.47 12.94 2.70
C PRO A 158 21.20 13.80 2.85
N THR A 159 19.99 13.22 2.72
CA THR A 159 18.73 13.95 2.88
C THR A 159 18.44 14.31 4.34
N ALA A 160 19.20 13.75 5.29
CA ALA A 160 19.13 14.10 6.71
C ALA A 160 19.73 15.49 7.01
N SER A 161 20.44 16.11 6.06
CA SER A 161 20.91 17.48 6.21
C SER A 161 19.79 18.49 5.92
N ASN A 162 19.66 19.53 6.75
CA ASN A 162 18.64 20.57 6.56
C ASN A 162 18.75 21.30 5.22
N LEU A 163 19.96 21.48 4.68
CA LEU A 163 20.14 22.17 3.40
C LEU A 163 20.05 21.25 2.17
N TRP A 164 19.67 19.97 2.35
CA TRP A 164 19.49 19.06 1.22
C TRP A 164 18.37 19.54 0.29
N ALA A 165 18.63 19.55 -1.02
CA ALA A 165 17.63 19.86 -2.03
C ALA A 165 16.94 21.23 -1.86
N LEU A 166 17.57 22.18 -1.17
CA LEU A 166 17.17 23.58 -1.23
C LEU A 166 17.73 24.19 -2.52
N TRP A 167 16.97 25.06 -3.15
CA TRP A 167 17.27 25.87 -4.31
C TRP A 167 17.65 27.27 -3.85
N TRP A 168 18.89 27.65 -4.11
CA TRP A 168 19.30 29.05 -4.19
C TRP A 168 19.51 29.31 -5.68
N GLY A 169 18.74 30.26 -6.19
CA GLY A 169 18.69 30.59 -7.60
C GLY A 169 19.81 31.55 -8.02
N PRO A 170 20.11 31.60 -9.32
CA PRO A 170 20.99 32.60 -9.88
C PRO A 170 20.46 34.00 -9.57
N ASP A 171 21.28 34.88 -9.02
CA ASP A 171 20.91 36.27 -8.86
C ASP A 171 20.88 36.92 -10.26
N GLN A 172 19.68 37.28 -10.73
CA GLN A 172 19.47 37.83 -12.07
C GLN A 172 20.19 39.16 -12.27
N GLU A 173 20.54 39.88 -11.20
CA GLU A 173 21.31 41.11 -11.29
C GLU A 173 22.80 40.88 -11.56
N THR A 174 23.35 39.70 -11.21
CA THR A 174 24.80 39.42 -11.29
C THR A 174 25.20 38.38 -12.34
N HIS A 175 24.24 37.76 -13.05
CA HIS A 175 24.49 36.67 -14.02
C HIS A 175 25.21 35.44 -13.43
N ASP A 176 25.16 35.23 -12.11
CA ASP A 176 25.74 34.02 -11.51
C ASP A 176 24.84 32.81 -11.79
N VAL A 177 25.33 31.80 -12.50
CA VAL A 177 24.56 30.58 -12.87
C VAL A 177 24.60 29.48 -11.80
N ARG A 178 25.25 29.72 -10.67
CA ARG A 178 25.43 28.70 -9.64
C ARG A 178 24.12 28.41 -8.92
N THR A 179 23.95 27.15 -8.55
CA THR A 179 22.82 26.69 -7.73
C THR A 179 23.26 25.67 -6.71
N SER A 180 22.51 25.58 -5.62
CA SER A 180 22.67 24.54 -4.60
C SER A 180 22.31 23.13 -5.10
N TRP A 181 21.41 22.99 -6.07
CA TRP A 181 21.07 21.71 -6.70
C TRP A 181 22.24 21.07 -7.47
N ALA A 182 23.21 21.90 -7.89
CA ALA A 182 24.41 21.48 -8.59
C ALA A 182 25.56 21.09 -7.65
N ILE A 183 25.42 21.32 -6.34
CA ILE A 183 26.45 20.96 -5.37
C ILE A 183 26.67 19.44 -5.44
N PRO A 184 27.93 18.94 -5.38
CA PRO A 184 28.19 17.52 -5.34
C PRO A 184 27.50 16.85 -4.14
N ALA A 185 26.67 15.83 -4.40
CA ALA A 185 25.88 15.15 -3.36
C ALA A 185 26.75 14.52 -2.26
N ARG A 186 27.99 14.13 -2.60
CA ARG A 186 29.00 13.61 -1.65
C ARG A 186 29.25 14.53 -0.46
N CYS A 187 29.06 15.84 -0.60
CA CYS A 187 29.30 16.83 0.47
C CYS A 187 28.33 16.69 1.65
N PHE A 188 27.19 16.02 1.45
CA PHE A 188 26.13 15.82 2.44
C PHE A 188 26.21 14.46 3.14
N PHE A 189 27.05 13.53 2.66
CA PHE A 189 27.21 12.24 3.31
C PHE A 189 27.88 12.40 4.67
N PHE A 190 27.20 11.92 5.72
CA PHE A 190 27.65 11.97 7.12
C PHE A 190 28.01 13.38 7.62
N LYS A 191 27.51 14.43 6.97
CA LYS A 191 27.68 15.83 7.35
C LYS A 191 26.35 16.55 7.28
N THR A 192 25.98 17.21 8.37
CA THR A 192 24.79 18.06 8.45
C THR A 192 25.19 19.51 8.20
N TRP A 193 24.39 20.20 7.38
CA TRP A 193 24.58 21.60 7.04
C TRP A 193 23.31 22.39 7.38
N GLY A 194 23.46 23.67 7.73
CA GLY A 194 22.36 24.52 8.21
C GLY A 194 22.04 24.29 9.69
N GLN A 195 20.77 24.42 10.08
CA GLN A 195 20.29 24.24 11.47
C GLN A 195 20.33 22.77 11.97
N GLY A 196 21.23 21.93 11.42
CA GLY A 196 21.43 20.54 11.82
C GLY A 196 20.65 19.54 10.97
N VAL A 197 19.85 18.68 11.63
CA VAL A 197 19.16 17.54 11.01
C VAL A 197 17.79 17.96 10.46
N ASN A 198 17.49 17.54 9.23
CA ASN A 198 16.19 17.68 8.60
C ASN A 198 15.12 16.89 9.39
N PRO A 199 14.09 17.57 9.95
CA PRO A 199 13.07 16.91 10.77
C PRO A 199 12.17 15.95 9.98
N ASP A 200 12.10 16.08 8.65
CA ASP A 200 11.31 15.18 7.79
C ASP A 200 12.07 13.91 7.39
N ALA A 201 13.40 13.88 7.51
CA ALA A 201 14.19 12.71 7.13
C ALA A 201 13.80 11.44 7.91
N PRO A 202 13.62 11.46 9.26
CA PRO A 202 13.14 10.30 10.01
C PRO A 202 11.81 9.75 9.50
N LEU A 203 10.92 10.60 8.99
CA LEU A 203 9.62 10.16 8.47
C LEU A 203 9.78 9.26 7.25
N ALA A 204 10.66 9.62 6.31
CA ALA A 204 10.95 8.79 5.13
C ALA A 204 11.50 7.41 5.52
N TYR A 205 12.46 7.38 6.47
CA TYR A 205 13.02 6.13 7.01
C TYR A 205 11.95 5.26 7.67
N LEU A 206 11.13 5.84 8.55
CA LEU A 206 10.06 5.13 9.25
C LEU A 206 9.03 4.56 8.28
N ILE A 207 8.56 5.38 7.32
CA ILE A 207 7.61 4.94 6.30
C ILE A 207 8.19 3.77 5.51
N LEU A 208 9.42 3.87 5.03
CA LEU A 208 10.03 2.83 4.20
C LEU A 208 10.23 1.52 4.99
N ILE A 209 10.86 1.59 6.17
CA ILE A 209 11.14 0.41 7.00
C ILE A 209 9.85 -0.25 7.46
N THR A 210 8.89 0.52 7.99
CA THR A 210 7.61 -0.02 8.45
C THR A 210 6.82 -0.62 7.29
N SER A 211 6.86 -0.02 6.09
CA SER A 211 6.19 -0.56 4.89
C SER A 211 6.73 -1.92 4.48
N TYR A 212 8.06 -2.08 4.44
CA TYR A 212 8.67 -3.38 4.10
C TYR A 212 8.37 -4.44 5.15
N ILE A 213 8.55 -4.10 6.43
CA ILE A 213 8.25 -5.03 7.54
C ILE A 213 6.77 -5.45 7.50
N TRP A 214 5.87 -4.49 7.29
CA TRP A 214 4.44 -4.76 7.21
C TRP A 214 4.10 -5.69 6.03
N LYS A 215 4.61 -5.42 4.83
CA LYS A 215 4.27 -6.20 3.63
C LYS A 215 4.89 -7.59 3.63
N ILE A 216 6.18 -7.70 3.99
CA ILE A 216 6.85 -8.99 4.11
C ILE A 216 6.20 -9.79 5.26
N GLY A 217 5.89 -9.13 6.38
CA GLY A 217 5.22 -9.76 7.51
C GLY A 217 3.81 -10.28 7.18
N ALA A 218 3.05 -9.53 6.38
CA ALA A 218 1.72 -9.93 5.93
C ALA A 218 1.73 -11.18 5.02
N LEU A 219 2.82 -11.42 4.30
CA LEU A 219 2.96 -12.56 3.39
C LEU A 219 3.00 -13.92 4.12
N PHE A 220 3.78 -14.00 5.21
CA PHE A 220 4.06 -15.25 5.90
C PHE A 220 3.07 -15.52 7.05
N LYS A 221 2.44 -16.70 7.04
CA LYS A 221 1.53 -17.15 8.12
C LYS A 221 2.21 -17.11 9.49
N SER A 222 3.49 -17.49 9.58
CA SER A 222 4.25 -17.44 10.84
C SER A 222 4.36 -16.01 11.39
N SER A 223 4.69 -15.03 10.54
CA SER A 223 4.80 -13.63 10.96
C SER A 223 3.45 -13.06 11.37
N ARG A 224 2.39 -13.32 10.60
CA ARG A 224 1.00 -12.98 10.98
C ARG A 224 0.61 -13.57 12.34
N ASN A 225 0.98 -14.83 12.60
CA ASN A 225 0.73 -15.48 13.89
C ASN A 225 1.51 -14.81 15.03
N ILE A 226 2.75 -14.39 14.80
CA ILE A 226 3.56 -13.66 15.81
C ILE A 226 2.92 -12.31 16.11
N PHE A 227 2.57 -11.53 15.08
CA PHE A 227 1.88 -10.25 15.24
C PHE A 227 0.55 -10.43 16.00
N HIS A 228 -0.24 -11.42 15.60
CA HIS A 228 -1.50 -11.72 16.27
C HIS A 228 -1.27 -12.08 17.75
N ARG A 229 -0.30 -12.94 18.06
CA ARG A 229 -0.03 -13.36 19.45
C ARG A 229 0.56 -12.26 20.32
N ARG A 230 1.38 -11.35 19.77
CA ARG A 230 2.11 -10.34 20.54
C ARG A 230 1.42 -8.98 20.61
N VAL A 231 0.64 -8.61 19.60
CA VAL A 231 0.08 -7.24 19.46
C VAL A 231 -1.45 -7.26 19.52
N ARG A 232 -2.10 -7.93 18.56
CA ARG A 232 -3.57 -7.91 18.44
C ARG A 232 -4.29 -8.74 19.50
N GLY A 233 -3.82 -9.95 19.75
CA GLY A 233 -4.44 -10.89 20.68
C GLY A 233 -4.49 -10.39 22.13
N PRO A 234 -3.39 -9.85 22.70
CA PRO A 234 -3.41 -9.29 24.05
C PRO A 234 -4.34 -8.09 24.20
N THR A 235 -4.40 -7.21 23.19
CA THR A 235 -5.26 -6.02 23.20
C THR A 235 -6.74 -6.40 23.11
N GLU A 236 -7.10 -7.28 22.17
CA GLU A 236 -8.46 -7.80 22.06
C GLU A 236 -8.86 -8.59 23.31
N TYR A 237 -8.00 -9.47 23.84
CA TYR A 237 -8.28 -10.26 25.04
C TYR A 237 -8.60 -9.38 26.25
N LEU A 238 -7.79 -8.34 26.49
CA LEU A 238 -8.00 -7.43 27.62
C LEU A 238 -9.34 -6.71 27.51
N LEU A 239 -9.67 -6.18 26.33
CA LEU A 239 -10.91 -5.44 26.09
C LEU A 239 -12.14 -6.36 26.14
N GLU A 240 -12.06 -7.54 25.53
CA GLU A 240 -13.14 -8.55 25.55
C GLU A 240 -13.38 -9.08 26.96
N LEU A 241 -12.34 -9.24 27.78
CA LEU A 241 -12.48 -9.62 29.18
C LEU A 241 -13.22 -8.56 30.00
N ILE A 242 -12.93 -7.28 29.78
CA ILE A 242 -13.64 -6.17 30.43
C ILE A 242 -15.10 -6.14 29.98
N LEU A 243 -15.34 -6.24 28.67
CA LEU A 243 -16.69 -6.26 28.08
C LEU A 243 -17.52 -7.44 28.58
N HIS A 244 -16.96 -8.64 28.59
CA HIS A 244 -17.59 -9.86 29.07
C HIS A 244 -17.98 -9.76 30.54
N ASN A 245 -17.06 -9.32 31.41
CA ASN A 245 -17.33 -9.19 32.84
C ASN A 245 -18.43 -8.17 33.14
N GLU A 246 -18.43 -7.02 32.47
CA GLU A 246 -19.47 -6.00 32.67
C GLU A 246 -20.82 -6.44 32.07
N ALA A 247 -20.81 -7.12 30.91
CA ALA A 247 -22.01 -7.69 30.30
C ALA A 247 -22.63 -8.81 31.15
N LEU A 248 -21.82 -9.69 31.72
CA LEU A 248 -22.28 -10.73 32.65
C LEU A 248 -22.89 -10.13 33.93
N LYS A 249 -22.25 -9.11 34.51
CA LYS A 249 -22.80 -8.40 35.67
C LYS A 249 -24.17 -7.79 35.35
N ALA A 250 -24.33 -7.21 34.16
CA ALA A 250 -25.61 -6.66 33.70
C ALA A 250 -26.66 -7.77 33.49
N SER A 251 -26.27 -8.89 32.86
CA SER A 251 -27.16 -10.03 32.61
C SER A 251 -27.64 -10.72 33.90
N ARG A 252 -26.78 -10.86 34.92
CA ARG A 252 -27.19 -11.38 36.24
C ARG A 252 -28.15 -10.43 36.97
N ARG A 253 -28.04 -9.13 36.72
CA ARG A 253 -28.92 -8.10 37.31
C ARG A 253 -30.22 -7.89 36.53
N ARG A 254 -30.43 -8.62 35.42
CA ARG A 254 -31.56 -8.51 34.48
C ARG A 254 -32.96 -8.63 35.12
N ALA A 255 -33.06 -9.06 36.38
CA ALA A 255 -34.29 -9.00 37.17
C ALA A 255 -34.70 -7.56 37.61
N LYS A 256 -33.82 -6.56 37.56
CA LYS A 256 -34.13 -5.14 37.84
C LYS A 256 -33.59 -4.26 36.72
N ARG A 257 -34.53 -3.59 36.03
CA ARG A 257 -34.35 -2.56 34.98
C ARG A 257 -33.16 -1.63 35.27
N TYR A 258 -31.98 -1.88 34.66
CA TYR A 258 -30.81 -1.00 34.81
C TYR A 258 -29.95 -0.92 33.54
N SER A 259 -29.32 0.25 33.38
CA SER A 259 -28.40 0.65 32.31
C SER A 259 -27.00 0.01 32.44
N LEU A 260 -26.31 -0.19 31.32
CA LEU A 260 -24.92 -0.63 31.26
C LEU A 260 -23.98 0.33 32.00
N SER A 261 -22.89 -0.20 32.57
CA SER A 261 -21.86 0.57 33.28
C SER A 261 -21.08 1.48 32.33
N TRP A 262 -20.63 2.67 32.79
CA TRP A 262 -19.77 3.55 31.98
C TRP A 262 -18.49 2.86 31.51
N LYS A 263 -17.98 1.89 32.29
CA LYS A 263 -16.82 1.06 31.93
C LYS A 263 -17.07 0.22 30.67
N TYR A 264 -18.30 -0.28 30.48
CA TYR A 264 -18.67 -1.01 29.28
C TYR A 264 -18.62 -0.10 28.05
N TYR A 265 -19.22 1.10 28.12
CA TYR A 265 -19.20 2.05 27.01
C TYR A 265 -17.77 2.51 26.66
N ALA A 266 -16.93 2.78 27.66
CA ALA A 266 -15.54 3.15 27.46
C ALA A 266 -14.74 2.00 26.80
N ALA A 267 -14.85 0.78 27.33
CA ALA A 267 -14.18 -0.40 26.77
C ALA A 267 -14.66 -0.71 25.34
N MET A 268 -15.96 -0.58 25.06
CA MET A 268 -16.53 -0.81 23.74
C MET A 268 -16.04 0.22 22.72
N THR A 269 -15.92 1.49 23.13
CA THR A 269 -15.37 2.56 22.28
C THR A 269 -13.93 2.26 21.89
N VAL A 270 -13.08 1.91 22.86
CA VAL A 270 -11.68 1.53 22.61
C VAL A 270 -11.59 0.26 21.76
N TYR A 271 -12.44 -0.73 22.01
CA TYR A 271 -12.51 -1.97 21.23
C TYR A 271 -12.87 -1.70 19.76
N LEU A 272 -13.91 -0.91 19.52
CA LEU A 272 -14.34 -0.54 18.16
C LEU A 272 -13.24 0.18 17.38
N ILE A 273 -12.59 1.17 17.98
CA ILE A 273 -11.52 1.94 17.33
C ILE A 273 -10.31 1.05 17.08
N SER A 274 -9.91 0.24 18.07
CA SER A 274 -8.77 -0.68 17.91
C SER A 274 -9.04 -1.73 16.83
N LEU A 275 -10.25 -2.30 16.81
CA LEU A 275 -10.68 -3.23 15.77
C LEU A 275 -10.67 -2.57 14.39
N ALA A 276 -11.19 -1.34 14.27
CA ALA A 276 -11.20 -0.60 13.01
C ALA A 276 -9.77 -0.33 12.51
N ILE A 277 -8.86 0.09 13.39
CA ILE A 277 -7.45 0.32 13.05
C ILE A 277 -6.78 -0.97 12.58
N PHE A 278 -6.93 -2.08 13.30
CA PHE A 278 -6.32 -3.36 12.91
C PHE A 278 -6.90 -3.93 11.61
N GLU A 279 -8.22 -3.82 11.39
CA GLU A 279 -8.86 -4.30 10.17
C GLU A 279 -8.54 -3.40 8.97
N PHE A 280 -8.50 -2.07 9.15
CA PHE A 280 -8.02 -1.15 8.12
C PHE A 280 -6.57 -1.44 7.76
N ALA A 281 -5.67 -1.53 8.74
CA ALA A 281 -4.25 -1.81 8.52
C ALA A 281 -3.98 -3.21 7.92
N ALA A 282 -4.89 -4.17 8.10
CA ALA A 282 -4.80 -5.48 7.45
C ALA A 282 -5.48 -5.54 6.08
N SER A 283 -6.26 -4.52 5.70
CA SER A 283 -7.05 -4.51 4.47
C SER A 283 -6.19 -4.34 3.22
N PHE A 284 -6.75 -4.79 2.10
CA PHE A 284 -6.15 -4.53 0.80
C PHE A 284 -6.24 -3.03 0.42
N ALA A 285 -7.27 -2.32 0.89
CA ALA A 285 -7.39 -0.87 0.66
C ALA A 285 -6.24 -0.07 1.30
N ALA A 286 -5.82 -0.39 2.52
CA ALA A 286 -4.65 0.27 3.14
C ALA A 286 -3.38 0.03 2.32
N SER A 287 -3.28 -1.14 1.69
CA SER A 287 -2.18 -1.47 0.79
C SER A 287 -2.17 -0.60 -0.46
N LEU A 288 -3.34 -0.30 -1.03
CA LEU A 288 -3.50 0.60 -2.17
C LEU A 288 -3.17 2.05 -1.78
N TRP A 289 -3.56 2.50 -0.59
CA TRP A 289 -3.16 3.84 -0.11
C TRP A 289 -1.66 3.98 0.01
N LEU A 290 -0.99 3.01 0.63
CA LEU A 290 0.47 3.06 0.72
C LEU A 290 1.12 3.20 -0.66
N SER A 291 0.69 2.40 -1.63
CA SER A 291 1.19 2.48 -3.02
C SER A 291 0.89 3.84 -3.65
N TYR A 292 -0.35 4.34 -3.53
CA TYR A 292 -0.75 5.62 -4.09
C TYR A 292 0.06 6.79 -3.52
N LEU A 293 0.18 6.86 -2.19
CA LEU A 293 0.93 7.91 -1.50
C LEU A 293 2.41 7.88 -1.89
N GLY A 294 3.01 6.69 -2.00
CA GLY A 294 4.38 6.52 -2.45
C GLY A 294 4.61 7.02 -3.88
N LEU A 295 3.66 6.76 -4.80
CA LEU A 295 3.73 7.23 -6.18
C LEU A 295 3.58 8.75 -6.30
N VAL A 296 2.63 9.33 -5.57
CA VAL A 296 2.42 10.79 -5.60
C VAL A 296 3.65 11.50 -5.04
N TYR A 297 4.15 11.06 -3.88
CA TYR A 297 5.36 11.60 -3.27
C TYR A 297 6.58 11.52 -4.21
N GLY A 298 6.88 10.32 -4.74
CA GLY A 298 8.00 10.15 -5.67
C GLY A 298 7.86 11.00 -6.93
N THR A 299 6.64 11.21 -7.43
CA THR A 299 6.40 12.03 -8.62
C THR A 299 6.61 13.51 -8.34
N ILE A 300 6.11 14.03 -7.22
CA ILE A 300 6.35 15.41 -6.77
C ILE A 300 7.85 15.68 -6.68
N GLN A 301 8.58 14.78 -6.02
CA GLN A 301 10.02 14.89 -5.78
C GLN A 301 10.89 14.70 -7.03
N ILE A 302 10.34 14.18 -8.13
CA ILE A 302 11.03 14.10 -9.44
C ILE A 302 10.66 15.30 -10.32
N VAL A 303 9.36 15.57 -10.46
CA VAL A 303 8.84 16.50 -11.47
C VAL A 303 9.10 17.95 -11.09
N ILE A 304 8.87 18.34 -9.82
CA ILE A 304 9.02 19.75 -9.42
C ILE A 304 10.50 20.18 -9.47
N PRO A 305 11.46 19.43 -8.91
CA PRO A 305 12.87 19.80 -9.04
C PRO A 305 13.34 19.83 -10.50
N ARG A 306 12.83 18.93 -11.36
CA ARG A 306 13.12 18.97 -12.80
C ARG A 306 12.59 20.25 -13.46
N GLN A 307 11.40 20.72 -13.08
CA GLN A 307 10.84 21.97 -13.61
C GLN A 307 11.61 23.19 -13.11
N GLN A 308 11.99 23.22 -11.83
CA GLN A 308 12.80 24.29 -11.25
C GLN A 308 14.17 24.42 -11.94
N ASN A 309 14.74 23.31 -12.40
CA ASN A 309 16.04 23.24 -13.07
C ASN A 309 15.93 23.19 -14.61
N ALA A 310 14.82 23.70 -15.19
CA ALA A 310 14.52 23.55 -16.61
C ALA A 310 15.55 24.17 -17.58
N TRP A 311 16.38 25.11 -17.12
CA TRP A 311 17.30 25.87 -17.97
C TRP A 311 18.39 24.99 -18.63
N TRP A 312 18.69 23.81 -18.06
CA TRP A 312 19.60 22.82 -18.66
C TRP A 312 18.93 21.48 -19.04
N ASN A 313 17.62 21.34 -18.83
CA ASN A 313 16.87 20.13 -19.22
C ASN A 313 16.98 19.81 -20.72
N ASN A 314 17.30 20.80 -21.57
CA ASN A 314 17.42 20.58 -23.01
C ASN A 314 18.43 19.48 -23.36
N LYS A 315 19.54 19.39 -22.62
CA LYS A 315 20.54 18.30 -22.79
C LYS A 315 20.07 16.99 -22.18
N GLU A 316 19.30 17.03 -21.10
CA GLU A 316 18.74 15.82 -20.46
C GLU A 316 17.54 15.23 -21.21
N ASN A 317 16.94 16.00 -22.11
CA ASN A 317 15.88 15.55 -23.01
C ASN A 317 16.44 14.89 -24.28
N GLU A 318 17.77 14.86 -24.46
CA GLU A 318 18.41 14.10 -25.54
C GLU A 318 18.29 12.60 -25.26
N TRP A 319 17.80 11.87 -26.26
CA TRP A 319 17.57 10.44 -26.15
C TRP A 319 18.86 9.67 -26.33
N THR A 320 19.28 8.94 -25.30
CA THR A 320 20.44 8.05 -25.34
C THR A 320 20.01 6.58 -25.34
N PHE A 321 20.91 5.68 -25.74
CA PHE A 321 20.65 4.24 -25.71
C PHE A 321 20.21 3.76 -24.32
N GLY A 322 20.87 4.25 -23.26
CA GLY A 322 20.55 3.91 -21.86
C GLY A 322 19.14 4.30 -21.43
N GLN A 323 18.55 5.34 -22.03
CA GLN A 323 17.17 5.75 -21.79
C GLN A 323 16.13 4.94 -22.59
N ILE A 324 16.48 4.50 -23.80
CA ILE A 324 15.57 3.78 -24.70
C ILE A 324 15.37 2.33 -24.25
N VAL A 325 16.45 1.64 -23.85
CA VAL A 325 16.41 0.24 -23.41
C VAL A 325 15.34 -0.02 -22.34
N PRO A 326 15.28 0.70 -21.21
CA PRO A 326 14.29 0.43 -20.17
C PRO A 326 12.84 0.71 -20.60
N LEU A 327 12.62 1.60 -21.58
CA LEU A 327 11.30 1.81 -22.18
C LEU A 327 10.88 0.67 -23.10
N VAL A 328 11.80 0.16 -23.92
CA VAL A 328 11.53 -0.99 -24.81
C VAL A 328 11.20 -2.24 -23.98
N LEU A 329 11.84 -2.42 -22.82
CA LEU A 329 11.52 -3.51 -21.90
C LEU A 329 10.06 -3.48 -21.39
N LEU A 330 9.40 -2.30 -21.37
CA LEU A 330 7.99 -2.18 -21.00
C LEU A 330 7.04 -2.85 -22.01
N ILE A 331 7.53 -3.26 -23.18
CA ILE A 331 6.77 -4.05 -24.15
C ILE A 331 6.59 -5.50 -23.68
N GLN A 332 7.51 -6.04 -22.86
CA GLN A 332 7.48 -7.45 -22.43
C GLN A 332 6.17 -7.83 -21.70
N PRO A 333 5.66 -7.01 -20.75
CA PRO A 333 4.35 -7.25 -20.13
C PRO A 333 3.18 -7.28 -21.13
N LEU A 334 3.22 -6.44 -22.18
CA LEU A 334 2.18 -6.45 -23.22
C LEU A 334 2.18 -7.76 -24.01
N GLY A 335 3.37 -8.32 -24.26
CA GLY A 335 3.52 -9.64 -24.87
C GLY A 335 2.82 -10.74 -24.07
N ALA A 336 2.95 -10.72 -22.74
CA ALA A 336 2.29 -11.69 -21.86
C ALA A 336 0.75 -11.58 -21.92
N ILE A 337 0.19 -10.37 -22.06
CA ILE A 337 -1.25 -10.19 -22.26
C ILE A 337 -1.69 -10.81 -23.60
N LEU A 338 -0.94 -10.51 -24.67
CA LEU A 338 -1.27 -10.97 -26.01
C LEU A 338 -1.20 -12.49 -26.15
N GLU A 339 -0.20 -13.13 -25.54
CA GLU A 339 -0.06 -14.59 -25.53
C GLU A 339 -1.26 -15.28 -24.86
N ASN A 340 -1.68 -14.78 -23.69
CA ASN A 340 -2.87 -15.30 -23.01
C ASN A 340 -4.16 -15.10 -23.81
N TYR A 341 -4.28 -13.97 -24.52
CA TYR A 341 -5.42 -13.71 -25.38
C TYR A 341 -5.47 -14.66 -26.58
N ARG A 342 -4.32 -14.89 -27.24
CA ARG A 342 -4.19 -15.83 -28.37
C ARG A 342 -4.44 -17.27 -27.93
N GLY A 343 -3.88 -17.70 -26.80
CA GLY A 343 -4.12 -19.03 -26.23
C GLY A 343 -5.61 -19.29 -25.94
N ARG A 344 -6.35 -18.25 -25.49
CA ARG A 344 -7.81 -18.34 -25.32
C ARG A 344 -8.55 -18.48 -26.65
N LYS A 345 -8.16 -17.72 -27.68
CA LYS A 345 -8.77 -17.82 -29.01
C LYS A 345 -8.53 -19.20 -29.62
N HIS A 346 -7.32 -19.75 -29.47
CA HIS A 346 -6.99 -21.10 -29.93
C HIS A 346 -7.78 -22.17 -29.18
N LYS A 347 -7.88 -22.10 -27.85
CA LYS A 347 -8.68 -23.03 -27.07
C LYS A 347 -10.16 -22.97 -27.45
N LYS A 348 -10.74 -21.76 -27.56
CA LYS A 348 -12.15 -21.59 -27.99
C LYS A 348 -12.41 -22.14 -29.39
N ASN A 349 -11.44 -22.01 -30.30
CA ASN A 349 -11.54 -22.56 -31.64
C ASN A 349 -11.40 -24.10 -31.65
N ALA A 350 -10.53 -24.66 -30.80
CA ALA A 350 -10.39 -26.10 -30.62
C ALA A 350 -11.65 -26.72 -29.98
N ASP A 351 -12.18 -26.10 -28.93
CA ASP A 351 -13.43 -26.54 -28.27
C ASP A 351 -14.63 -26.44 -29.23
N ARG A 352 -14.64 -25.47 -30.17
CA ARG A 352 -15.67 -25.41 -31.24
C ARG A 352 -15.48 -26.50 -32.30
N ALA A 353 -14.24 -26.75 -32.70
CA ALA A 353 -13.95 -27.80 -33.68
C ALA A 353 -14.22 -29.21 -33.13
N SER A 354 -14.08 -29.42 -31.82
CA SER A 354 -14.45 -30.69 -31.18
C SER A 354 -15.97 -30.85 -31.04
N LEU A 355 -16.70 -29.78 -30.73
CA LEU A 355 -18.17 -29.80 -30.70
C LEU A 355 -18.77 -30.04 -32.10
N ASP A 356 -18.21 -29.42 -33.15
CA ASP A 356 -18.63 -29.67 -34.54
C ASP A 356 -18.32 -31.12 -34.99
N SER A 357 -17.38 -31.83 -34.35
CA SER A 357 -17.11 -33.25 -34.60
C SER A 357 -17.88 -34.22 -33.70
N GLU A 358 -18.32 -33.78 -32.52
CA GLU A 358 -19.16 -34.58 -31.60
C GLU A 358 -20.64 -34.56 -32.02
N ASP A 359 -21.10 -33.51 -32.71
CA ASP A 359 -22.44 -33.41 -33.30
C ASP A 359 -22.69 -34.41 -34.46
N GLU A 360 -21.65 -35.08 -34.99
CA GLU A 360 -21.79 -36.18 -35.96
C GLU A 360 -21.77 -37.59 -35.35
N GLU A 361 -21.39 -37.76 -34.07
CA GLU A 361 -21.24 -39.09 -33.44
C GLU A 361 -22.14 -39.37 -32.23
N GLU A 362 -22.85 -38.38 -31.66
CA GLU A 362 -23.66 -38.57 -30.45
C GLU A 362 -25.18 -38.42 -30.66
N SER A 363 -25.73 -39.15 -31.65
CA SER A 363 -27.12 -39.62 -31.58
C SER A 363 -27.08 -41.06 -31.05
N TYR A 364 -27.87 -41.36 -30.02
CA TYR A 364 -27.92 -42.62 -29.24
C TYR A 364 -27.02 -42.68 -27.99
N GLU A 365 -27.44 -42.03 -26.90
CA GLU A 365 -27.89 -42.71 -25.67
C GLU A 365 -28.36 -41.70 -24.61
N LEU A 366 -29.63 -41.82 -24.23
CA LEU A 366 -30.29 -41.05 -23.18
C LEU A 366 -30.26 -41.87 -21.88
N GLY A 367 -29.56 -41.40 -20.85
CA GLY A 367 -29.48 -42.11 -19.56
C GLY A 367 -29.08 -41.20 -18.39
N SER A 368 -30.04 -40.98 -17.50
CA SER A 368 -29.99 -40.22 -16.24
C SER A 368 -28.67 -40.17 -15.46
N THR A 369 -28.34 -39.00 -14.88
CA THR A 369 -27.93 -38.91 -13.47
C THR A 369 -28.00 -37.48 -12.92
N SER A 370 -28.82 -37.32 -11.88
CA SER A 370 -29.00 -36.11 -11.09
C SER A 370 -27.76 -35.84 -10.23
N HIS A 371 -27.13 -34.67 -10.37
CA HIS A 371 -26.17 -34.15 -9.39
C HIS A 371 -26.76 -32.96 -8.65
N SER A 372 -26.98 -33.16 -7.35
CA SER A 372 -27.42 -32.17 -6.36
C SER A 372 -26.60 -30.89 -6.45
N ALA A 373 -27.25 -29.81 -6.90
CA ALA A 373 -26.79 -28.45 -6.65
C ALA A 373 -26.96 -28.16 -5.16
N MET A 374 -25.84 -27.82 -4.50
CA MET A 374 -25.83 -27.30 -3.14
C MET A 374 -26.73 -26.06 -3.08
N LEU A 375 -27.84 -26.19 -2.37
CA LEU A 375 -28.77 -25.10 -2.07
C LEU A 375 -28.01 -23.92 -1.44
N PRO A 376 -28.29 -22.68 -1.86
CA PRO A 376 -27.86 -21.52 -1.08
C PRO A 376 -28.54 -21.61 0.29
N HIS A 377 -27.74 -21.45 1.33
CA HIS A 377 -28.16 -21.49 2.73
C HIS A 377 -29.41 -20.63 2.90
N ARG A 378 -30.53 -21.30 3.12
CA ARG A 378 -31.85 -20.72 3.38
C ARG A 378 -31.71 -19.71 4.51
N ASN A 379 -32.08 -18.47 4.24
CA ASN A 379 -32.32 -17.44 5.26
C ASN A 379 -33.24 -18.04 6.33
N THR A 380 -32.69 -18.30 7.51
CA THR A 380 -33.48 -18.56 8.71
C THR A 380 -34.18 -17.26 9.07
N LEU A 381 -35.49 -17.26 8.85
CA LEU A 381 -36.45 -16.28 9.34
C LEU A 381 -36.35 -16.15 10.87
N ASP A 382 -36.33 -14.90 11.33
CA ASP A 382 -36.86 -14.42 12.61
C ASP A 382 -36.37 -15.03 13.94
N GLU A 383 -35.05 -15.15 14.14
CA GLU A 383 -34.52 -14.94 15.50
C GLU A 383 -34.15 -13.47 15.68
N PRO A 384 -34.64 -12.77 16.73
CA PRO A 384 -34.17 -11.43 17.03
C PRO A 384 -32.67 -11.49 17.31
N GLN A 385 -31.87 -10.86 16.45
CA GLN A 385 -30.41 -10.84 16.64
C GLN A 385 -30.09 -10.41 18.07
N PRO A 386 -29.30 -11.21 18.82
CA PRO A 386 -28.97 -10.90 20.19
C PRO A 386 -28.27 -9.54 20.25
N THR A 387 -28.55 -8.76 21.29
CA THR A 387 -27.86 -7.50 21.53
C THR A 387 -26.36 -7.74 21.69
N PHE A 388 -25.51 -6.75 21.39
CA PHE A 388 -24.06 -6.92 21.52
C PHE A 388 -23.70 -7.20 22.99
N SER A 389 -24.40 -6.58 23.93
CA SER A 389 -24.26 -6.90 25.35
C SER A 389 -24.58 -8.37 25.67
N ALA A 390 -25.62 -8.95 25.08
CA ALA A 390 -25.94 -10.37 25.26
C ALA A 390 -24.88 -11.27 24.61
N MET A 391 -24.40 -10.92 23.41
CA MET A 391 -23.33 -11.61 22.71
C MET A 391 -22.04 -11.67 23.54
N PHE A 392 -21.62 -10.54 24.14
CA PHE A 392 -20.44 -10.51 25.01
C PHE A 392 -20.66 -11.23 26.33
N ALA A 393 -21.88 -11.29 26.86
CA ALA A 393 -22.17 -12.06 28.08
C ALA A 393 -22.02 -13.58 27.85
N THR A 394 -22.30 -14.07 26.65
CA THR A 394 -22.15 -15.49 26.27
C THR A 394 -20.82 -15.81 25.59
N LEU A 395 -19.96 -14.82 25.38
CA LEU A 395 -18.69 -14.99 24.69
C LEU A 395 -17.71 -15.84 25.52
N GLU A 396 -17.16 -16.89 24.91
CA GLU A 396 -16.01 -17.60 25.47
C GLU A 396 -14.74 -16.79 25.20
N VAL A 397 -14.18 -16.16 26.24
CA VAL A 397 -13.00 -15.31 26.12
C VAL A 397 -11.73 -16.17 26.01
N LEU A 398 -11.30 -16.44 24.78
CA LEU A 398 -10.11 -17.24 24.50
C LEU A 398 -8.81 -16.48 24.77
N ARG A 399 -7.84 -17.16 25.39
CA ARG A 399 -6.47 -16.63 25.60
C ARG A 399 -5.75 -16.43 24.26
N PRO A 400 -4.81 -15.47 24.16
CA PRO A 400 -4.09 -15.21 22.90
C PRO A 400 -3.37 -16.42 22.29
N SER A 401 -2.91 -17.37 23.12
CA SER A 401 -2.24 -18.59 22.65
C SER A 401 -3.17 -19.59 21.96
N GLN A 402 -4.47 -19.54 22.28
CA GLN A 402 -5.51 -20.46 21.81
C GLN A 402 -6.31 -19.90 20.61
N ARG A 403 -6.17 -18.61 20.29
CA ARG A 403 -6.87 -17.99 19.16
C ARG A 403 -6.29 -18.43 17.82
N SER A 404 -7.17 -18.79 16.88
CA SER A 404 -6.82 -18.88 15.47
C SER A 404 -6.60 -17.46 14.90
N VAL A 405 -5.83 -17.37 13.80
CA VAL A 405 -5.53 -16.09 13.11
C VAL A 405 -6.61 -15.70 12.11
N GLU A 406 -7.57 -16.59 11.90
CA GLU A 406 -8.76 -16.33 11.09
C GLU A 406 -9.76 -15.51 11.89
N THR A 407 -10.55 -14.67 11.21
CA THR A 407 -11.51 -13.77 11.85
C THR A 407 -12.44 -14.52 12.78
N LEU A 408 -12.50 -14.09 14.04
CA LEU A 408 -13.35 -14.73 15.03
C LEU A 408 -14.82 -14.44 14.70
N GLU A 409 -15.67 -15.47 14.79
CA GLU A 409 -17.07 -15.42 14.37
C GLU A 409 -17.86 -14.30 15.07
N HIS A 410 -17.52 -13.99 16.33
CA HIS A 410 -18.16 -12.92 17.10
C HIS A 410 -17.82 -11.51 16.58
N GLN A 411 -16.85 -11.35 15.68
CA GLN A 411 -16.53 -10.06 15.05
C GLN A 411 -17.41 -9.78 13.83
N ILE A 412 -18.07 -10.79 13.26
CA ILE A 412 -18.89 -10.66 12.04
C ILE A 412 -19.98 -9.59 12.17
N PRO A 413 -20.75 -9.49 13.28
CA PRO A 413 -21.78 -8.47 13.45
C PRO A 413 -21.25 -7.04 13.39
N PHE A 414 -19.99 -6.80 13.80
CA PHE A 414 -19.38 -5.46 13.74
C PHE A 414 -19.20 -4.99 12.31
N TYR A 415 -18.77 -5.86 11.37
CA TYR A 415 -18.58 -5.48 9.97
C TYR A 415 -19.89 -5.07 9.28
N ARG A 416 -21.04 -5.54 9.78
CA ARG A 416 -22.38 -5.16 9.29
C ARG A 416 -22.93 -3.90 9.97
N SER A 417 -22.27 -3.41 11.02
CA SER A 417 -22.70 -2.22 11.74
C SER A 417 -22.42 -0.95 10.93
N THR A 418 -23.41 -0.07 10.85
CA THR A 418 -23.27 1.26 10.22
C THR A 418 -22.19 2.09 10.91
N LEU A 419 -22.09 2.02 12.24
CA LEU A 419 -21.08 2.74 13.01
C LEU A 419 -19.66 2.30 12.62
N PHE A 420 -19.41 1.00 12.59
CA PHE A 420 -18.10 0.47 12.22
C PHE A 420 -17.74 0.86 10.77
N ALA A 421 -18.69 0.74 9.84
CA ALA A 421 -18.49 1.17 8.46
C ALA A 421 -18.18 2.67 8.36
N THR A 422 -18.87 3.54 9.13
CA THR A 422 -18.58 4.98 9.13
C THR A 422 -17.18 5.31 9.65
N ILE A 423 -16.68 4.58 10.66
CA ILE A 423 -15.31 4.76 11.18
C ILE A 423 -14.29 4.43 10.09
N ILE A 424 -14.46 3.30 9.40
CA ILE A 424 -13.55 2.90 8.31
C ILE A 424 -13.58 3.93 7.17
N VAL A 425 -14.77 4.40 6.75
CA VAL A 425 -14.88 5.46 5.73
C VAL A 425 -14.20 6.74 6.19
N TRP A 426 -14.38 7.13 7.46
CA TRP A 426 -13.66 8.28 8.04
C TRP A 426 -12.15 8.11 7.98
N MET A 427 -11.61 6.91 8.23
CA MET A 427 -10.18 6.65 8.07
C MET A 427 -9.72 6.87 6.62
N GLN A 428 -10.47 6.37 5.63
CA GLN A 428 -10.17 6.58 4.20
C GLN A 428 -10.14 8.08 3.84
N VAL A 429 -11.18 8.82 4.26
CA VAL A 429 -11.29 10.26 4.01
C VAL A 429 -10.16 11.02 4.72
N SER A 430 -9.81 10.63 5.94
CA SER A 430 -8.74 11.26 6.70
C SER A 430 -7.39 11.06 6.02
N VAL A 431 -7.09 9.85 5.53
CA VAL A 431 -5.87 9.60 4.75
C VAL A 431 -5.83 10.49 3.51
N ALA A 432 -6.94 10.62 2.78
CA ALA A 432 -7.03 11.48 1.60
C ALA A 432 -6.80 12.96 1.93
N VAL A 433 -7.45 13.48 2.98
CA VAL A 433 -7.34 14.89 3.38
C VAL A 433 -5.93 15.22 3.88
N ILE A 434 -5.38 14.40 4.79
CA ILE A 434 -4.05 14.61 5.36
C ILE A 434 -3.00 14.57 4.25
N SER A 435 -3.06 13.56 3.38
CA SER A 435 -2.09 13.45 2.27
C SER A 435 -2.21 14.59 1.27
N SER A 436 -3.42 15.06 0.95
CA SER A 436 -3.61 16.18 0.04
C SER A 436 -2.99 17.47 0.60
N VAL A 437 -3.17 17.75 1.89
CA VAL A 437 -2.56 18.91 2.55
C VAL A 437 -1.04 18.79 2.56
N VAL A 438 -0.51 17.62 2.98
CA VAL A 438 0.94 17.40 3.05
C VAL A 438 1.59 17.51 1.68
N PHE A 439 1.00 16.89 0.64
CA PHE A 439 1.55 16.98 -0.72
C PHE A 439 1.43 18.36 -1.33
N TRP A 440 0.38 19.12 -1.01
CA TRP A 440 0.26 20.51 -1.44
C TRP A 440 1.37 21.38 -0.82
N ILE A 441 1.61 21.23 0.49
CA ILE A 441 2.69 21.94 1.19
C ILE A 441 4.06 21.50 0.66
N ASP A 442 4.29 20.21 0.47
CA ASP A 442 5.54 19.67 -0.08
C ASP A 442 5.80 20.25 -1.48
N ALA A 443 4.78 20.27 -2.34
CA ALA A 443 4.90 20.79 -3.71
C ALA A 443 5.20 22.30 -3.75
N ASP A 444 4.66 23.08 -2.83
CA ASP A 444 4.89 24.53 -2.74
C ASP A 444 6.26 24.86 -2.12
N SER A 445 6.69 24.06 -1.14
CA SER A 445 7.89 24.32 -0.35
C SER A 445 9.18 23.69 -0.91
N ILE A 446 9.07 22.64 -1.73
CA ILE A 446 10.22 21.89 -2.25
C ILE A 446 11.19 22.82 -2.98
N GLY A 447 12.46 22.77 -2.61
CA GLY A 447 13.48 23.65 -3.14
C GLY A 447 13.48 25.06 -2.52
N TYR A 448 12.46 25.53 -1.82
CA TYR A 448 12.46 26.92 -1.32
C TYR A 448 12.80 27.02 0.16
N ILE A 449 12.19 26.15 0.96
CA ILE A 449 12.31 26.20 2.41
C ILE A 449 12.54 24.79 2.96
N THR A 450 13.08 24.71 4.17
CA THR A 450 13.16 23.43 4.87
C THR A 450 11.74 22.96 5.17
N SER A 451 11.39 21.80 4.62
CA SER A 451 10.09 21.20 4.80
C SER A 451 9.90 20.76 6.27
N HIS A 452 8.69 20.96 6.79
CA HIS A 452 8.25 20.56 8.13
C HIS A 452 6.99 19.68 8.05
N ASN A 453 6.93 18.82 7.03
CA ASN A 453 5.78 17.97 6.72
C ASN A 453 5.39 17.06 7.89
N TYR A 454 6.36 16.63 8.70
CA TYR A 454 6.11 15.80 9.89
C TYR A 454 5.08 16.43 10.85
N TYR A 455 5.09 17.75 11.00
CA TYR A 455 4.19 18.47 11.90
C TYR A 455 2.74 18.35 11.43
N PHE A 456 2.49 18.55 10.13
CA PHE A 456 1.17 18.42 9.54
C PHE A 456 0.67 16.97 9.54
N VAL A 457 1.56 16.00 9.34
CA VAL A 457 1.23 14.58 9.48
C VAL A 457 0.79 14.26 10.91
N LEU A 458 1.54 14.71 11.93
CA LEU A 458 1.23 14.46 13.34
C LEU A 458 -0.10 15.09 13.76
N ILE A 459 -0.34 16.35 13.39
CA ILE A 459 -1.63 17.02 13.64
C ILE A 459 -2.75 16.28 12.94
N GLY A 460 -2.59 15.95 11.65
CA GLY A 460 -3.59 15.24 10.88
C GLY A 460 -3.98 13.91 11.51
N VAL A 461 -2.99 13.11 11.92
CA VAL A 461 -3.20 11.82 12.60
C VAL A 461 -3.89 12.02 13.95
N GLY A 462 -3.45 13.00 14.74
CA GLY A 462 -4.06 13.34 16.03
C GLY A 462 -5.52 13.78 15.89
N SER A 463 -5.82 14.66 14.93
CA SER A 463 -7.18 15.11 14.60
C SER A 463 -8.07 13.98 14.12
N CYS A 464 -7.55 13.06 13.30
CA CYS A 464 -8.28 11.87 12.85
C CYS A 464 -8.66 10.95 14.04
N LEU A 465 -7.71 10.65 14.92
CA LEU A 465 -7.96 9.84 16.11
C LEU A 465 -8.99 10.51 17.04
N GLY A 466 -8.86 11.82 17.26
CA GLY A 466 -9.82 12.60 18.04
C GLY A 466 -11.22 12.60 17.44
N ALA A 467 -11.33 12.79 16.12
CA ALA A 467 -12.60 12.76 15.40
C ALA A 467 -13.28 11.39 15.48
N MET A 468 -12.53 10.28 15.36
CA MET A 468 -13.08 8.93 15.52
C MET A 468 -13.64 8.68 16.92
N ILE A 469 -12.95 9.16 17.97
CA ILE A 469 -13.41 9.06 19.35
C ILE A 469 -14.71 9.86 19.52
N LEU A 470 -14.71 11.12 19.11
CA LEU A 470 -15.88 12.00 19.22
C LEU A 470 -17.10 11.45 18.45
N TRP A 471 -16.89 10.97 17.22
CA TRP A 471 -17.93 10.36 16.41
C TRP A 471 -18.52 9.10 17.06
N THR A 472 -17.65 8.25 17.64
CA THR A 472 -18.08 7.03 18.32
C THR A 472 -18.90 7.35 19.57
N LEU A 473 -18.44 8.33 20.38
CA LEU A 473 -19.16 8.79 21.57
C LEU A 473 -20.51 9.41 21.24
N ALA A 474 -20.58 10.26 20.21
CA ALA A 474 -21.83 10.87 19.75
C ALA A 474 -22.84 9.83 19.22
N SER A 475 -22.34 8.71 18.70
CA SER A 475 -23.16 7.64 18.11
C SER A 475 -23.71 6.64 19.14
N ILE A 476 -23.28 6.70 20.40
CA ILE A 476 -23.72 5.77 21.47
C ILE A 476 -25.26 5.64 21.57
N PRO A 477 -26.06 6.71 21.66
CA PRO A 477 -27.51 6.58 21.87
C PRO A 477 -28.25 5.95 20.66
N PHE A 478 -27.68 6.07 19.46
CA PHE A 478 -28.32 5.65 18.21
C PHE A 478 -27.85 4.28 17.72
N SER A 479 -26.66 3.83 18.15
CA SER A 479 -26.02 2.63 17.64
C SER A 479 -26.49 1.36 18.36
N ARG A 480 -26.74 0.29 17.58
CA ARG A 480 -27.02 -1.05 18.11
C ARG A 480 -25.81 -1.69 18.77
N VAL A 481 -24.60 -1.22 18.47
CA VAL A 481 -23.35 -1.80 19.02
C VAL A 481 -23.21 -1.57 20.53
N PHE A 482 -23.86 -0.52 21.04
CA PHE A 482 -23.84 -0.17 22.47
C PHE A 482 -25.09 -0.65 23.23
N LYS A 483 -25.96 -1.42 22.56
CA LYS A 483 -27.14 -2.08 23.15
C LYS A 483 -26.84 -3.55 23.32
#